data_AF-A0A3S0S6S0-F1
#
_entry.id   AF-A0A3S0S6S0-F1
#
_cell.length_a   1.000
_cell.length_b   1.000
_cell.length_c   1.000
_cell.angle_alpha   90.00
_cell.angle_beta   90.00
_cell.angle_gamma   90.00
#
_symmetry.space_group_name_H-M   'P 1'
#
loop_
_entity.id
_entity.type
_entity.pdbx_description
1 polymer ?
#
loop_
_entity_poly.entity_id
_entity_poly.type
_entity_poly.pdbx_seq_one_letter_code
_entity_poly.pdbx_strand_id
1 'polypeptide(L)'
;MMRGLVTLLAAGAAAGWLVPSAQADPVTYVNSVNVRGGFDFPSGDAAIAYGRGVCDKIAAGRSYAQIIGDIKVEVTHGDEGLANYLVGQLANELCTELIGPLRDSAGNYRPGAQ
;
A
#
# COMPACT_ATOMS: atom_id res chain seq x y z
N MET A 1 -2.09 -41.70 -50.31
CA MET A 1 -1.42 -42.39 -49.18
C MET A 1 -0.28 -41.45 -48.77
N MET A 2 -0.26 -40.77 -47.62
CA MET A 2 -0.28 -41.26 -46.23
C MET A 2 -0.76 -40.12 -45.31
N ARG A 3 -1.60 -40.48 -44.35
CA ARG A 3 -2.07 -39.65 -43.22
C ARG A 3 -0.90 -39.42 -42.27
N GLY A 4 -0.80 -38.24 -41.65
CA GLY A 4 0.18 -38.04 -40.58
C GLY A 4 0.06 -36.67 -39.92
N LEU A 5 -0.98 -36.49 -39.11
CA LEU A 5 -1.19 -35.35 -38.23
C LEU A 5 -0.34 -35.57 -36.97
N VAL A 6 0.54 -34.63 -36.61
CA VAL A 6 1.15 -34.59 -35.27
C VAL A 6 1.07 -33.15 -34.76
N THR A 7 -0.08 -32.83 -34.17
CA THR A 7 -0.22 -31.74 -33.20
C THR A 7 0.59 -32.10 -31.95
N LEU A 8 1.74 -31.46 -31.76
CA LEU A 8 2.43 -31.45 -30.47
C LEU A 8 1.69 -30.48 -29.56
N LEU A 9 0.80 -31.02 -28.71
CA LEU A 9 0.36 -30.34 -27.49
C LEU A 9 1.59 -30.16 -26.59
N ALA A 10 2.15 -28.96 -26.57
CA ALA A 10 3.00 -28.54 -25.47
C ALA A 10 2.10 -28.28 -24.25
N ALA A 11 1.72 -29.35 -23.54
CA ALA A 11 1.20 -29.27 -22.18
C ALA A 11 2.35 -28.91 -21.24
N GLY A 12 2.83 -27.67 -21.33
CA GLY A 12 3.72 -27.09 -20.34
C GLY A 12 2.92 -26.84 -19.08
N ALA A 13 3.14 -27.67 -18.06
CA ALA A 13 2.54 -27.54 -16.75
C ALA A 13 2.68 -26.10 -16.24
N ALA A 14 1.55 -25.43 -16.02
CA ALA A 14 1.46 -24.21 -15.25
C ALA A 14 1.73 -24.55 -13.77
N ALA A 15 2.97 -24.90 -13.43
CA ALA A 15 3.46 -24.85 -12.07
C ALA A 15 3.69 -23.38 -11.71
N GLY A 16 2.60 -22.62 -11.61
CA GLY A 16 2.65 -21.25 -11.13
C GLY A 16 3.25 -21.26 -9.72
N TRP A 17 4.25 -20.41 -9.49
CA TRP A 17 4.75 -20.17 -8.15
C TRP A 17 3.60 -19.59 -7.32
N LEU A 18 3.14 -20.33 -6.32
CA LEU A 18 2.22 -19.80 -5.32
C LEU A 18 3.02 -18.81 -4.47
N VAL A 19 2.98 -17.54 -4.87
CA VAL A 19 3.48 -16.44 -4.03
C VAL A 19 2.56 -16.35 -2.81
N PRO A 20 3.09 -16.46 -1.58
CA PRO A 20 2.29 -16.23 -0.38
C PRO A 20 1.63 -14.85 -0.47
N SER A 21 0.34 -14.78 -0.18
CA SER A 21 -0.36 -13.51 -0.05
C SER A 21 0.25 -12.74 1.12
N ALA A 22 0.68 -11.50 0.88
CA ALA A 22 1.06 -10.60 1.96
C ALA A 22 -0.13 -10.46 2.92
N GLN A 23 0.14 -10.46 4.22
CA GLN A 23 -0.87 -10.34 5.27
C GLN A 23 -0.63 -9.03 6.01
N ALA A 24 -1.70 -8.47 6.58
CA ALA A 24 -1.57 -7.33 7.44
C ALA A 24 -0.70 -7.67 8.66
N ASP A 25 0.27 -6.81 8.96
CA ASP A 25 1.15 -6.84 10.11
C ASP A 25 1.05 -5.52 10.90
N PRO A 26 0.06 -5.41 11.82
CA PRO A 26 -0.13 -4.22 12.63
C PRO A 26 1.05 -3.93 13.57
N VAL A 27 1.83 -4.95 13.96
CA VAL A 27 2.96 -4.78 14.87
C VAL A 27 4.10 -4.07 14.15
N THR A 28 4.44 -4.51 12.93
CA THR A 28 5.45 -3.85 12.10
C THR A 28 5.05 -2.41 11.76
N TYR A 29 3.76 -2.17 11.47
CA TYR A 29 3.23 -0.82 11.30
C TYR A 29 3.44 0.07 12.53
N VAL A 30 2.98 -0.37 13.71
CA VAL A 30 3.11 0.40 14.96
C VAL A 30 4.57 0.67 15.29
N ASN A 31 5.45 -0.32 15.12
CA ASN A 31 6.88 -0.14 15.31
C ASN A 31 7.46 0.93 14.37
N SER A 32 7.07 0.90 13.10
CA SER A 32 7.55 1.84 12.08
C SER A 32 7.20 3.29 12.40
N VAL A 33 5.94 3.56 12.76
CA VAL A 33 5.49 4.93 13.08
C VAL A 33 6.05 5.41 14.41
N ASN A 34 6.21 4.53 15.41
CA ASN A 34 6.79 4.89 16.71
C ASN A 34 8.29 5.19 16.61
N VAL A 35 9.06 4.40 15.86
CA VAL A 35 10.52 4.56 15.77
C VAL A 35 10.90 5.78 14.94
N ARG A 36 10.18 6.05 13.83
CA ARG A 36 10.49 7.22 12.99
C ARG A 36 10.16 8.54 13.67
N GLY A 37 9.08 8.56 14.46
CA GLY A 37 8.52 9.80 15.02
C GLY A 37 7.88 10.70 13.95
N GLY A 38 7.36 11.85 14.39
CA GLY A 38 6.63 12.79 13.52
C GLY A 38 5.10 12.56 13.46
N PHE A 39 4.61 11.65 14.30
CA PHE A 39 3.20 11.30 14.47
C PHE A 39 2.86 11.30 15.97
N ASP A 40 1.74 11.90 16.36
CA ASP A 40 1.31 12.02 17.77
C ASP A 40 0.17 11.04 18.11
N PHE A 41 0.37 9.75 17.85
CA PHE A 41 -0.63 8.73 18.19
C PHE A 41 -0.65 8.46 19.71
N PRO A 42 -1.84 8.45 20.37
CA PRO A 42 -1.94 8.26 21.81
C PRO A 42 -1.70 6.80 22.26
N SER A 43 -1.77 5.83 21.33
CA SER A 43 -1.49 4.41 21.58
C SER A 43 -1.24 3.67 20.26
N GLY A 44 -0.73 2.43 20.34
CA GLY A 44 -0.61 1.54 19.17
C GLY A 44 -1.95 1.23 18.51
N ASP A 45 -3.00 0.98 19.31
CA ASP A 45 -4.35 0.76 18.78
C ASP A 45 -4.90 1.99 18.06
N ALA A 46 -4.62 3.19 18.56
CA ALA A 46 -5.01 4.43 17.90
C ALA A 46 -4.27 4.62 16.56
N ALA A 47 -2.97 4.30 16.52
CA ALA A 47 -2.21 4.31 15.27
C ALA A 47 -2.79 3.32 14.24
N ILE A 48 -3.14 2.10 14.67
CA ILE A 48 -3.74 1.07 13.79
C ILE A 48 -5.11 1.53 13.29
N ALA A 49 -5.96 2.05 14.20
CA ALA A 49 -7.27 2.57 13.83
C ALA A 49 -7.16 3.70 12.81
N TYR A 50 -6.22 4.62 13.01
CA TYR A 50 -5.89 5.66 12.05
C TYR A 50 -5.48 5.09 10.69
N GLY A 51 -4.51 4.17 10.67
CA GLY A 51 -4.01 3.55 9.45
C GLY A 51 -5.11 2.83 8.67
N ARG A 52 -6.00 2.10 9.35
CA ARG A 52 -7.17 1.47 8.74
C ARG A 52 -8.17 2.49 8.19
N GLY A 53 -8.39 3.61 8.89
CA GLY A 53 -9.22 4.69 8.37
C GLY A 53 -8.66 5.31 7.08
N VAL A 54 -7.33 5.37 6.93
CA VAL A 54 -6.70 5.76 5.65
C VAL A 54 -6.87 4.66 4.59
N CYS A 55 -6.71 3.39 4.95
CA CYS A 55 -7.00 2.27 4.04
C CYS A 55 -8.44 2.33 3.51
N ASP A 56 -9.43 2.66 4.34
CA ASP A 56 -10.82 2.83 3.91
C ASP A 56 -10.98 3.97 2.89
N LYS A 57 -10.26 5.08 3.07
CA LYS A 57 -10.23 6.18 2.09
C LYS A 57 -9.63 5.73 0.75
N ILE A 58 -8.58 4.92 0.78
CA ILE A 58 -7.94 4.36 -0.44
C ILE A 58 -8.92 3.41 -1.13
N ALA A 59 -9.57 2.51 -0.38
CA ALA A 59 -10.58 1.59 -0.91
C ALA A 59 -11.78 2.33 -1.52
N ALA A 60 -12.14 3.50 -0.98
CA ALA A 60 -13.16 4.39 -1.53
C ALA A 60 -12.70 5.18 -2.77
N GLY A 61 -11.47 4.98 -3.26
CA GLY A 61 -10.95 5.61 -4.48
C GLY A 61 -10.47 7.05 -4.30
N ARG A 62 -10.19 7.49 -3.06
CA ARG A 62 -9.54 8.80 -2.84
C ARG A 62 -8.16 8.80 -3.49
N SER A 63 -7.83 9.88 -4.19
CA SER A 63 -6.56 9.96 -4.90
C SER A 63 -5.38 10.11 -3.94
N TYR A 64 -4.19 9.65 -4.35
CA TYR A 64 -2.97 9.81 -3.57
C TYR A 64 -2.76 11.26 -3.10
N ALA A 65 -3.01 12.25 -3.96
CA ALA A 65 -2.89 13.67 -3.61
C ALA A 65 -3.85 14.08 -2.49
N GLN A 66 -5.09 13.58 -2.49
CA GLN A 66 -6.06 13.85 -1.42
C GLN A 66 -5.65 13.18 -0.12
N ILE A 67 -5.16 11.93 -0.17
CA ILE A 67 -4.67 11.21 1.00
C ILE A 67 -3.48 11.94 1.64
N ILE A 68 -2.48 12.33 0.84
CA ILE A 68 -1.33 13.08 1.33
C ILE A 68 -1.75 14.44 1.89
N GLY A 69 -2.67 15.15 1.22
CA GLY A 69 -3.22 16.41 1.71
C GLY A 69 -3.88 16.30 3.08
N ASP A 70 -4.70 15.26 3.29
CA ASP A 70 -5.31 14.97 4.60
C ASP A 70 -4.24 14.68 5.67
N ILE A 71 -3.23 13.87 5.34
CA ILE A 71 -2.21 13.46 6.33
C ILE A 71 -1.27 14.63 6.67
N LYS A 72 -0.97 15.51 5.71
CA LYS A 72 -0.14 16.70 5.94
C LYS A 72 -0.74 17.66 6.96
N VAL A 73 -2.04 17.63 7.25
CA VAL A 73 -2.59 18.48 8.32
C VAL A 73 -2.41 17.88 9.72
N GLU A 74 -2.00 16.62 9.81
CA GLU A 74 -1.91 15.84 11.06
C GLU A 74 -0.48 15.47 11.46
N VAL A 75 0.47 15.46 10.51
CA VAL A 75 1.90 15.19 10.78
C VAL A 75 2.65 16.44 11.22
N THR A 76 3.74 16.25 11.95
CA THR A 76 4.57 17.34 12.46
C THR A 76 5.02 18.29 11.34
N HIS A 77 4.78 19.59 11.52
CA HIS A 77 5.05 20.69 10.56
C HIS A 77 4.40 20.51 9.17
N GLY A 78 3.44 19.61 9.02
CA GLY A 78 2.87 19.25 7.73
C GLY A 78 3.89 18.72 6.72
N ASP A 79 4.94 18.07 7.22
CA ASP A 79 6.01 17.49 6.43
C ASP A 79 5.47 16.45 5.44
N GLU A 80 5.70 16.72 4.17
CA GLU A 80 5.22 15.86 3.11
C GLU A 80 5.97 14.52 3.04
N GLY A 81 7.23 14.48 3.45
CA GLY A 81 8.00 13.24 3.56
C GLY A 81 7.43 12.29 4.62
N LEU A 82 7.01 12.82 5.77
CA LEU A 82 6.31 12.08 6.82
C LEU A 82 4.95 11.58 6.35
N ALA A 83 4.19 12.41 5.62
CA ALA A 83 2.92 11.99 5.06
C ALA A 83 3.09 10.83 4.07
N ASN A 84 4.05 10.94 3.13
CA ASN A 84 4.35 9.88 2.17
C ASN A 84 4.84 8.60 2.87
N TYR A 85 5.68 8.73 3.90
CA TYR A 85 6.13 7.61 4.70
C TYR A 85 4.97 6.88 5.38
N LEU A 86 4.06 7.63 6.03
CA LEU A 86 2.93 7.05 6.76
C LEU A 86 2.00 6.29 5.81
N VAL A 87 1.68 6.87 4.65
CA VAL A 87 0.88 6.22 3.61
C VAL A 87 1.55 4.93 3.12
N GLY A 88 2.86 4.95 2.91
CA GLY A 88 3.62 3.76 2.52
C GLY A 88 3.54 2.66 3.57
N GLN A 89 3.76 3.01 4.85
CA GLN A 89 3.71 2.03 5.94
C GLN A 89 2.32 1.45 6.13
N LEU A 90 1.26 2.25 6.17
CA LEU A 90 -0.10 1.70 6.33
C LEU A 90 -0.51 0.85 5.12
N ALA A 91 -0.10 1.20 3.90
CA ALA A 91 -0.45 0.41 2.71
C ALA A 91 0.29 -0.93 2.68
N ASN A 92 1.59 -0.92 3.01
CA ASN A 92 2.42 -2.14 3.02
C ASN A 92 2.08 -3.08 4.17
N GLU A 93 1.67 -2.53 5.32
CA GLU A 93 1.53 -3.32 6.53
C GLU A 93 0.07 -3.55 6.94
N LEU A 94 -0.91 -2.75 6.49
CA LEU A 94 -2.31 -2.89 6.94
C LEU A 94 -3.29 -3.23 5.81
N CYS A 95 -3.04 -2.79 4.57
CA CYS A 95 -3.95 -2.99 3.44
C CYS A 95 -3.21 -3.28 2.13
N THR A 96 -2.42 -4.36 2.15
CA THR A 96 -1.56 -4.80 1.03
C THR A 96 -2.29 -4.98 -0.30
N GLU A 97 -3.56 -5.36 -0.24
CA GLU A 97 -4.46 -5.49 -1.39
C GLU A 97 -4.72 -4.16 -2.11
N LEU A 98 -4.52 -3.03 -1.42
CA LEU A 98 -4.75 -1.69 -1.95
C LEU A 98 -3.47 -1.04 -2.53
N ILE A 99 -2.31 -1.69 -2.49
CA ILE A 99 -1.04 -1.15 -3.01
C ILE A 99 -1.16 -0.82 -4.51
N GLY A 100 -1.79 -1.69 -5.30
CA GLY A 100 -2.04 -1.45 -6.73
C GLY A 100 -2.88 -0.19 -6.97
N PRO A 101 -4.13 -0.15 -6.47
CA PRO A 101 -4.99 1.04 -6.53
C PRO A 101 -4.31 2.34 -6.06
N LEU A 102 -3.57 2.28 -4.95
CA LEU A 102 -2.85 3.42 -4.42
C LEU A 102 -1.78 3.94 -5.39
N ARG A 103 -0.97 3.04 -5.96
CA ARG A 103 0.07 3.37 -6.95
C ARG A 103 -0.52 3.96 -8.22
N ASP A 104 -1.61 3.39 -8.71
CA ASP A 104 -2.30 3.90 -9.90
C ASP A 104 -2.82 5.32 -9.65
N SER A 105 -3.37 5.58 -8.46
CA SER A 105 -3.84 6.92 -8.06
C SER A 105 -2.72 7.96 -7.91
N ALA A 106 -1.47 7.51 -7.76
CA ALA A 106 -0.29 8.36 -7.62
C ALA A 106 0.37 8.74 -8.96
N GLY A 107 -0.10 8.22 -10.10
CA GLY A 107 0.59 8.34 -11.40
C GLY A 107 0.91 9.77 -11.87
N ASN A 108 0.17 10.78 -11.41
CA ASN A 108 0.41 12.20 -11.70
C ASN A 108 0.79 13.02 -10.47
N TYR A 109 0.99 12.36 -9.33
CA TYR A 109 1.37 13.05 -8.10
C TYR A 109 2.74 13.69 -8.27
N ARG A 110 2.82 14.97 -7.97
CA ARG A 110 4.10 15.70 -7.88
C ARG A 110 4.23 16.24 -6.48
N PRO A 111 5.28 15.84 -5.74
CA PRO A 111 5.50 16.38 -4.43
C PRO A 111 5.64 17.90 -4.45
N GLY A 112 5.14 18.56 -3.41
CA GLY A 112 5.37 19.99 -3.23
C GLY A 112 6.86 20.30 -3.09
N ALA A 113 7.27 21.52 -3.50
CA ALA A 113 8.57 22.04 -3.08
C ALA A 113 8.56 22.15 -1.54
N GLN A 114 9.55 21.54 -0.89
CA GLN A 114 9.74 21.60 0.57
C GLN A 114 10.25 22.98 0.99
#